data_AF-A0A0E0GCB3-F1
#
_entry.id   AF-A0A0E0GCB3-F1
#
_cell.length_a   1.000
_cell.length_b   1.000
_cell.length_c   1.000
_cell.angle_alpha   90.00
_cell.angle_beta   90.00
_cell.angle_gamma   90.00
#
_symmetry.space_group_name_H-M   'P 1'
#
loop_
_entity.id
_entity.type
_entity.pdbx_description
1 polymer ?
#
loop_
_entity_poly.entity_id
_entity_poly.type
_entity_poly.pdbx_seq_one_letter_code
_entity_poly.pdbx_strand_id
1 'polypeptide(L)'
;MEDDYDMDDTADDMGEENYERGMRDSDSEDEEHGQSNDKIPDTSSADARKGKDIQGIPWEKLAITRDKYRQTRLDQYKNYENMPNSGEAAAKECKPTAKGGMYYEFRRNTRSVKSTILHFQLRNLVWATSKHDVYLMSHFSVLHWSALSGLDTELMNVQGHVAPREKHPGSLLEGFSGTQVSTLSVKDNLLVAGGFQGELICKRGH
;
A
#
# COMPACT_ATOMS: atom_id res chain seq x y z
N MET A 1 34.66 25.66 23.00
CA MET A 1 33.34 26.32 22.90
C MET A 1 32.43 25.27 22.36
N GLU A 2 31.76 24.60 23.30
CA GLU A 2 30.64 23.71 23.09
C GLU A 2 29.44 24.59 22.73
N ASP A 3 28.63 24.16 21.77
CA ASP A 3 27.28 24.68 21.60
C ASP A 3 26.31 23.50 21.71
N ASP A 4 25.44 23.65 22.70
CA ASP A 4 24.49 22.68 23.25
C ASP A 4 23.41 22.22 22.26
N TYR A 5 23.10 20.92 22.32
CA TYR A 5 21.87 20.35 21.77
C TYR A 5 20.79 20.41 22.84
N ASP A 6 19.96 21.45 22.80
CA ASP A 6 18.71 21.51 23.59
C ASP A 6 17.62 20.69 22.87
N MET A 7 17.43 19.46 23.35
CA MET A 7 16.21 18.67 23.12
C MET A 7 15.22 19.10 24.22
N ASP A 8 14.36 20.07 23.93
CA ASP A 8 13.24 20.39 24.82
C ASP A 8 12.01 19.54 24.44
N ASP A 9 11.57 18.79 25.43
CA ASP A 9 10.52 17.79 25.44
C ASP A 9 9.24 18.50 25.86
N THR A 10 8.42 18.93 24.90
CA THR A 10 7.07 19.46 25.17
C THR A 10 6.02 18.42 24.81
N ALA A 11 5.87 17.46 25.72
CA ALA A 11 4.59 16.83 25.97
C ALA A 11 3.73 17.84 26.72
N ASP A 12 2.72 18.42 26.07
CA ASP A 12 1.48 18.81 26.74
C ASP A 12 0.34 19.11 25.73
N ASP A 13 -0.78 18.46 26.02
CA ASP A 13 -2.13 19.02 25.94
C ASP A 13 -2.68 19.49 24.58
N MET A 14 -3.17 18.55 23.77
CA MET A 14 -4.22 18.84 22.78
C MET A 14 -5.60 18.47 23.34
N GLY A 15 -6.00 19.24 24.35
CA GLY A 15 -7.41 19.44 24.70
C GLY A 15 -8.16 20.14 23.57
N GLU A 16 -9.41 19.72 23.40
CA GLU A 16 -10.44 20.27 22.54
C GLU A 16 -10.45 21.80 22.57
N GLU A 17 -10.38 22.46 21.40
CA GLU A 17 -10.94 23.79 21.07
C GLU A 17 -10.09 24.46 19.98
N ASN A 18 -10.30 24.06 18.72
CA ASN A 18 -10.20 24.93 17.53
C ASN A 18 -10.56 24.15 16.25
N TYR A 19 -11.77 23.59 16.24
CA TYR A 19 -12.39 23.04 15.02
C TYR A 19 -13.06 24.14 14.22
N GLU A 20 -12.36 25.21 13.84
CA GLU A 20 -12.90 26.16 12.88
C GLU A 20 -11.74 26.95 12.26
N ARG A 21 -11.58 26.77 10.94
CA ARG A 21 -10.73 27.55 10.03
C ARG A 21 -9.32 26.97 9.78
N GLY A 22 -9.22 26.04 8.83
CA GLY A 22 -7.94 25.74 8.20
C GLY A 22 -7.77 24.44 7.42
N MET A 23 -8.75 23.52 7.39
CA MET A 23 -8.64 22.28 6.62
C MET A 23 -9.14 22.48 5.19
N ARG A 24 -8.24 22.91 4.29
CA ARG A 24 -8.43 22.79 2.84
C ARG A 24 -7.17 22.19 2.21
N ASP A 25 -6.92 20.94 2.58
CA ASP A 25 -6.22 19.92 1.78
C ASP A 25 -6.75 18.58 2.29
N SER A 26 -8.03 18.36 2.02
CA SER A 26 -8.72 17.10 2.24
C SER A 26 -8.78 16.41 0.88
N ASP A 27 -7.96 15.37 0.69
CA ASP A 27 -8.10 14.36 -0.37
C ASP A 27 -9.38 13.51 -0.12
N SER A 28 -10.49 14.18 0.16
CA SER A 28 -11.83 13.62 0.28
C SER A 28 -12.53 13.65 -1.07
N GLU A 29 -11.91 13.05 -2.08
CA GLU A 29 -12.56 12.74 -3.36
C GLU A 29 -12.92 11.25 -3.49
N ASP A 30 -12.75 10.45 -2.44
CA ASP A 30 -12.99 8.99 -2.50
C ASP A 30 -14.40 8.54 -2.03
N GLU A 31 -15.33 9.46 -1.78
CA GLU A 31 -16.68 9.14 -1.26
C GLU A 31 -17.83 9.32 -2.29
N GLU A 32 -17.63 9.94 -3.46
CA GLU A 32 -18.72 10.17 -4.45
C GLU A 32 -18.67 9.25 -5.70
N HIS A 33 -17.74 8.29 -5.72
CA HIS A 33 -17.67 7.24 -6.75
C HIS A 33 -17.83 5.82 -6.18
N GLY A 34 -18.62 5.69 -5.11
CA GLY A 34 -19.06 4.43 -4.52
C GLY A 34 -20.05 3.61 -5.37
N GLN A 35 -19.90 3.56 -6.70
CA GLN A 35 -20.43 2.41 -7.43
C GLN A 35 -19.50 1.25 -7.10
N SER A 36 -19.93 0.39 -6.17
CA SER A 36 -19.22 -0.84 -5.76
C SER A 36 -18.40 -1.44 -6.91
N ASN A 37 -17.08 -1.23 -6.89
CA ASN A 37 -16.15 -1.80 -7.87
C ASN A 37 -16.24 -3.34 -7.90
N ASP A 38 -16.84 -3.94 -6.86
CA ASP A 38 -17.23 -5.34 -6.74
C ASP A 38 -18.03 -5.87 -7.94
N LYS A 39 -18.73 -5.00 -8.68
CA LYS A 39 -19.53 -5.40 -9.84
C LYS A 39 -18.73 -5.48 -11.14
N ILE A 40 -17.51 -4.94 -11.19
CA ILE A 40 -16.71 -5.00 -12.41
C ILE A 40 -15.96 -6.35 -12.40
N PRO A 41 -16.14 -7.21 -13.41
CA PRO A 41 -15.49 -8.52 -13.46
C PRO A 41 -14.02 -8.38 -13.84
N ASP A 42 -13.15 -9.15 -13.16
CA ASP A 42 -11.70 -9.24 -13.39
C ASP A 42 -11.35 -9.23 -14.90
N THR A 43 -10.16 -8.75 -15.25
CA THR A 43 -9.68 -8.79 -16.64
C THR A 43 -8.83 -10.03 -16.85
N SER A 44 -9.31 -10.95 -17.68
CA SER A 44 -8.53 -12.11 -18.13
C SER A 44 -7.60 -11.74 -19.29
N SER A 45 -6.60 -12.59 -19.57
CA SER A 45 -5.75 -12.42 -20.76
C SER A 45 -6.55 -12.40 -22.07
N ALA A 46 -7.64 -13.18 -22.15
CA ALA A 46 -8.51 -13.20 -23.32
C ALA A 46 -9.25 -11.86 -23.50
N ASP A 47 -9.72 -11.26 -22.41
CA ASP A 47 -10.40 -9.96 -22.46
C ASP A 47 -9.41 -8.84 -22.82
N ALA A 48 -8.20 -8.88 -22.25
CA ALA A 48 -7.15 -7.92 -22.57
C ALA A 48 -6.77 -7.97 -24.07
N ARG A 49 -6.67 -9.17 -24.65
CA ARG A 49 -6.44 -9.35 -26.10
C ARG A 49 -7.61 -8.84 -26.95
N LYS A 50 -8.83 -8.79 -26.41
CA LYS A 50 -10.01 -8.18 -27.04
C LYS A 50 -10.08 -6.66 -26.85
N GLY A 51 -9.12 -6.05 -26.16
CA GLY A 51 -9.04 -4.61 -25.96
C GLY A 51 -9.60 -4.12 -24.62
N LYS A 52 -10.02 -5.00 -23.70
CA LYS A 52 -10.40 -4.61 -22.33
C LYS A 52 -9.15 -4.12 -21.59
N ASP A 53 -9.29 -3.03 -20.84
CA ASP A 53 -8.19 -2.48 -20.05
C ASP A 53 -7.73 -3.47 -18.96
N ILE A 54 -6.42 -3.63 -18.81
CA ILE A 54 -5.80 -4.59 -17.88
C ILE A 54 -5.99 -4.22 -16.40
N GLN A 55 -6.26 -2.95 -16.09
CA GLN A 55 -6.63 -2.47 -14.76
C GLN A 55 -8.16 -2.47 -14.58
N GLY A 56 -8.90 -2.76 -15.66
CA GLY A 56 -10.35 -2.82 -15.67
C GLY A 56 -11.02 -1.44 -15.66
N ILE A 57 -10.28 -0.38 -16.00
CA ILE A 57 -10.82 0.98 -16.11
C ILE A 57 -11.74 1.05 -17.33
N PRO A 58 -13.03 1.44 -17.17
CA PRO A 58 -13.98 1.54 -18.27
C PRO A 58 -13.79 2.86 -19.03
N TRP A 59 -12.68 2.97 -19.77
CA TRP A 59 -12.31 4.19 -20.50
C TRP A 59 -13.42 4.69 -21.44
N GLU A 60 -14.25 3.80 -21.98
CA GLU A 60 -15.40 4.12 -22.82
C GLU A 60 -16.51 4.91 -22.11
N LYS A 61 -16.54 4.86 -20.77
CA LYS A 61 -17.50 5.62 -19.94
C LYS A 61 -16.95 6.96 -19.47
N LEU A 62 -15.65 7.20 -19.67
CA LEU A 62 -14.97 8.41 -19.21
C LEU A 62 -14.92 9.46 -20.33
N ALA A 63 -14.88 10.74 -19.94
CA ALA A 63 -14.72 11.85 -20.88
C ALA A 63 -13.28 11.98 -21.44
N ILE A 64 -12.36 11.13 -21.00
CA ILE A 64 -10.94 11.15 -21.37
C ILE A 64 -10.51 9.77 -21.84
N THR A 65 -9.72 9.73 -22.91
CA THR A 65 -9.12 8.49 -23.39
C THR A 65 -7.91 8.11 -22.55
N ARG A 66 -7.58 6.81 -22.53
CA ARG A 66 -6.39 6.29 -21.85
C ARG A 66 -5.10 7.01 -22.25
N ASP A 67 -4.92 7.27 -23.55
CA ASP A 67 -3.71 7.91 -24.07
C ASP A 67 -3.61 9.37 -23.63
N LYS A 68 -4.74 10.10 -23.66
CA LYS A 68 -4.78 11.49 -23.20
C LYS A 68 -4.52 11.59 -21.70
N TYR A 69 -5.12 10.71 -20.90
CA TYR A 69 -4.86 10.65 -19.46
C TYR A 69 -3.37 10.37 -19.17
N ARG A 70 -2.77 9.41 -19.90
CA ARG A 70 -1.34 9.10 -19.77
C ARG A 70 -0.45 10.30 -20.10
N GLN A 71 -0.76 11.02 -21.18
CA GLN A 71 -0.01 12.21 -21.57
C GLN A 71 -0.09 13.30 -20.49
N THR A 72 -1.31 13.63 -20.04
CA THR A 72 -1.52 14.61 -18.96
C THR A 72 -0.75 14.24 -17.70
N ARG A 73 -0.75 12.95 -17.31
CA ARG A 73 0.03 12.48 -16.15
C ARG A 73 1.54 12.70 -16.36
N LEU A 74 2.09 12.39 -17.54
CA LEU A 74 3.52 12.59 -17.81
C LEU A 74 3.92 14.06 -17.77
N ASP A 75 3.04 14.96 -18.17
CA ASP A 75 3.33 16.40 -18.23
C ASP A 75 3.15 17.10 -16.87
N GLN A 76 2.16 16.69 -16.08
CA GLN A 76 1.73 17.41 -14.87
C GLN A 76 2.13 16.73 -13.56
N TYR A 77 2.29 15.40 -13.55
CA TYR A 77 2.53 14.67 -12.31
C TYR A 77 3.98 14.81 -11.87
N LYS A 78 4.19 15.39 -10.69
CA LYS A 78 5.49 15.43 -10.01
C LYS A 78 5.50 14.35 -8.92
N ASN A 79 6.45 13.44 -9.00
CA ASN A 79 6.65 12.44 -7.95
C ASN A 79 7.08 13.13 -6.65
N TYR A 80 6.58 12.64 -5.53
CA TYR A 80 7.17 12.95 -4.23
C TYR A 80 8.54 12.27 -4.13
N GLU A 81 9.56 13.01 -3.70
CA GLU A 81 10.91 12.48 -3.50
C GLU A 81 11.37 12.78 -2.07
N ASN A 82 11.78 11.75 -1.33
CA ASN A 82 12.41 11.92 -0.01
C ASN A 82 13.79 12.62 -0.13
N MET A 83 14.49 12.35 -1.24
CA MET A 83 15.79 12.93 -1.56
C MET A 83 15.65 13.74 -2.86
N PRO A 84 15.97 15.04 -2.86
CA PRO A 84 15.82 15.87 -4.05
C PRO A 84 16.57 15.30 -5.26
N ASN A 85 15.91 15.28 -6.41
CA ASN A 85 16.43 14.83 -7.71
C ASN A 85 16.82 13.34 -7.75
N SER A 86 16.31 12.52 -6.83
CA SER A 86 16.65 11.10 -6.76
C SER A 86 16.22 10.32 -8.00
N GLY A 87 15.04 10.62 -8.57
CA GLY A 87 14.58 9.99 -9.80
C GLY A 87 15.46 10.32 -11.01
N GLU A 88 15.85 11.59 -11.16
CA GLU A 88 16.73 12.03 -12.25
C GLU A 88 18.16 11.47 -12.12
N ALA A 89 18.70 11.43 -10.90
CA ALA A 89 20.01 10.86 -10.64
C ALA A 89 20.04 9.37 -11.00
N ALA A 90 19.06 8.60 -10.54
CA ALA A 90 18.95 7.17 -10.87
C ALA A 90 18.77 6.93 -12.38
N ALA A 91 18.02 7.80 -13.07
CA ALA A 91 17.83 7.69 -14.51
C ALA A 91 19.15 7.88 -15.30
N LYS A 92 20.07 8.73 -14.82
CA LYS A 92 21.39 8.94 -15.45
C LYS A 92 22.30 7.72 -15.31
N GLU A 93 22.16 6.95 -14.24
CA GLU A 93 22.95 5.73 -14.00
C GLU A 93 22.37 4.49 -14.71
N CYS A 94 21.09 4.51 -15.07
CA CYS A 94 20.42 3.42 -15.76
C CYS A 94 21.01 3.19 -17.16
N LYS A 95 21.38 1.93 -17.46
CA LYS A 95 21.79 1.53 -18.81
C LYS A 95 20.62 1.60 -19.78
N PRO A 96 20.74 2.30 -20.93
CA PRO A 96 19.70 2.28 -21.95
C PRO A 96 19.47 0.88 -22.49
N THR A 97 18.22 0.40 -22.45
CA THR A 97 17.84 -0.92 -22.97
C THR A 97 17.05 -0.78 -24.26
N ALA A 98 17.29 -1.68 -25.23
CA ALA A 98 16.48 -1.77 -26.44
C ALA A 98 15.02 -2.12 -26.09
N LYS A 99 14.09 -1.31 -26.59
CA LYS A 99 12.65 -1.56 -26.45
C LYS A 99 12.20 -2.58 -27.50
N GLY A 100 11.14 -3.34 -27.22
CA GLY A 100 10.49 -4.24 -28.19
C GLY A 100 10.60 -5.73 -27.86
N GLY A 101 11.38 -6.12 -26.85
CA GLY A 101 11.37 -7.50 -26.33
C GLY A 101 10.09 -7.82 -25.57
N MET A 102 9.48 -8.97 -25.85
CA MET A 102 8.32 -9.48 -25.12
C MET A 102 8.79 -10.40 -23.98
N TYR A 103 9.07 -9.82 -22.81
CA TYR A 103 9.54 -10.56 -21.63
C TYR A 103 8.40 -11.03 -20.72
N TYR A 104 7.28 -10.30 -20.74
CA TYR A 104 6.12 -10.58 -19.92
C TYR A 104 4.86 -10.46 -20.77
N GLU A 105 3.91 -11.36 -20.53
CA GLU A 105 2.56 -11.27 -21.08
C GLU A 105 1.57 -11.10 -19.94
N PHE A 106 0.55 -10.26 -20.17
CA PHE A 106 -0.53 -10.10 -19.21
C PHE A 106 -1.31 -11.41 -19.03
N ARG A 107 -1.39 -11.89 -17.79
CA ARG A 107 -2.09 -13.12 -17.44
C ARG A 107 -3.50 -12.85 -16.92
N ARG A 108 -3.60 -12.05 -15.86
CA ARG A 108 -4.84 -11.74 -15.16
C ARG A 108 -4.64 -10.52 -14.28
N ASN A 109 -5.70 -9.75 -14.10
CA ASN A 109 -5.86 -8.80 -13.01
C ASN A 109 -6.93 -9.34 -12.05
N THR A 110 -6.72 -9.20 -10.74
CA THR A 110 -7.77 -9.45 -9.77
C THR A 110 -8.03 -8.22 -8.92
N ARG A 111 -9.31 -7.94 -8.67
CA ARG A 111 -9.76 -6.89 -7.73
C ARG A 111 -10.43 -7.46 -6.49
N SER A 112 -10.47 -8.78 -6.38
CA SER A 112 -10.98 -9.48 -5.19
C SER A 112 -10.18 -9.13 -3.93
N VAL A 113 -8.91 -8.75 -4.08
CA VAL A 113 -8.05 -8.35 -2.98
C VAL A 113 -7.49 -6.95 -3.24
N LYS A 114 -7.79 -6.01 -2.32
CA LYS A 114 -7.31 -4.63 -2.36
C LYS A 114 -6.54 -4.35 -1.08
N SER A 115 -5.37 -3.73 -1.21
CA SER A 115 -4.66 -3.24 -0.03
C SER A 115 -5.26 -1.90 0.41
N THR A 116 -5.50 -1.76 1.71
CA THR A 116 -5.95 -0.49 2.31
C THR A 116 -4.73 0.32 2.70
N ILE A 117 -4.47 1.40 1.96
CA ILE A 117 -3.36 2.31 2.21
C ILE A 117 -3.93 3.54 2.91
N LEU A 118 -3.60 3.71 4.19
CA LEU A 118 -4.04 4.87 4.98
C LEU A 118 -3.19 6.12 4.71
N HIS A 119 -1.91 5.94 4.41
CA HIS A 119 -0.99 7.06 4.20
C HIS A 119 -0.13 6.84 2.96
N PHE A 120 -0.05 7.85 2.11
CA PHE A 120 0.59 7.78 0.80
C PHE A 120 2.11 7.54 0.85
N GLN A 121 2.76 7.73 2.00
CA GLN A 121 4.19 7.41 2.18
C GLN A 121 4.41 5.99 2.71
N LEU A 122 3.42 5.40 3.37
CA LEU A 122 3.52 4.14 4.10
C LEU A 122 2.92 3.01 3.24
N ARG A 123 3.60 2.74 2.12
CA ARG A 123 3.12 1.84 1.05
C ARG A 123 3.72 0.44 1.07
N ASN A 124 4.51 0.10 2.09
CA ASN A 124 5.10 -1.24 2.23
C ASN A 124 4.08 -2.24 2.77
N LEU A 125 2.87 -2.24 2.21
CA LEU A 125 1.72 -3.03 2.67
C LEU A 125 1.39 -4.18 1.71
N VAL A 126 2.22 -4.37 0.67
CA VAL A 126 2.14 -5.48 -0.28
C VAL A 126 3.53 -6.09 -0.39
N TRP A 127 3.64 -7.39 -0.19
CA TRP A 127 4.92 -8.10 -0.17
C TRP A 127 4.81 -9.43 -0.91
N ALA A 128 5.73 -9.70 -1.84
CA ALA A 128 5.77 -10.97 -2.56
C ALA A 128 6.95 -11.82 -2.07
N THR A 129 6.69 -13.04 -1.61
CA THR A 129 7.76 -13.97 -1.19
C THR A 129 8.16 -14.94 -2.31
N SER A 130 7.30 -15.10 -3.31
CA SER A 130 7.51 -15.96 -4.47
C SER A 130 6.87 -15.34 -5.72
N LYS A 131 6.92 -16.05 -6.86
CA LYS A 131 6.21 -15.65 -8.10
C LYS A 131 4.68 -15.73 -7.97
N HIS A 132 4.20 -16.40 -6.94
CA HIS A 132 2.80 -16.77 -6.81
C HIS A 132 2.19 -16.32 -5.48
N ASP A 133 3.01 -16.01 -4.48
CA ASP A 133 2.55 -15.67 -3.13
C ASP A 133 2.71 -14.18 -2.86
N VAL A 134 1.59 -13.53 -2.60
CA VAL A 134 1.50 -12.12 -2.26
C VAL A 134 0.83 -11.97 -0.91
N TYR A 135 1.43 -11.18 -0.04
CA TYR A 135 0.91 -10.83 1.27
C TYR A 135 0.52 -9.38 1.23
N LEU A 136 -0.65 -9.04 1.76
CA LEU A 136 -1.12 -7.67 1.73
C LEU A 136 -1.99 -7.31 2.92
N MET A 137 -1.90 -6.05 3.32
CA MET A 137 -2.77 -5.47 4.34
C MET A 137 -4.08 -5.00 3.70
N SER A 138 -5.20 -5.56 4.10
CA SER A 138 -6.55 -5.14 3.73
C SER A 138 -7.33 -4.78 5.00
N HIS A 139 -7.68 -3.51 5.15
CA HIS A 139 -8.27 -2.93 6.36
C HIS A 139 -7.45 -3.25 7.61
N PHE A 140 -7.91 -4.19 8.45
CA PHE A 140 -7.25 -4.67 9.66
C PHE A 140 -6.72 -6.10 9.51
N SER A 141 -6.79 -6.68 8.32
CA SER A 141 -6.42 -8.06 8.05
C SER A 141 -5.19 -8.15 7.17
N VAL A 142 -4.20 -8.92 7.60
CA VAL A 142 -3.11 -9.36 6.72
C VAL A 142 -3.57 -10.62 6.00
N LEU A 143 -3.62 -10.53 4.67
CA LEU A 143 -4.05 -11.60 3.78
C LEU A 143 -2.84 -12.20 3.06
N HIS A 144 -2.86 -13.51 2.84
CA HIS A 144 -2.04 -14.17 1.83
C HIS A 144 -2.92 -14.51 0.63
N TRP A 145 -2.52 -14.05 -0.54
CA TRP A 145 -3.14 -14.34 -1.81
C TRP A 145 -2.20 -15.16 -2.68
N SER A 146 -2.71 -16.26 -3.22
CA SER A 146 -1.96 -17.10 -4.15
C SER A 146 -2.47 -16.93 -5.58
N ALA A 147 -1.58 -16.55 -6.49
CA ALA A 147 -1.88 -16.46 -7.93
C ALA A 147 -2.20 -17.82 -8.58
N LEU A 148 -1.84 -18.94 -7.93
CA LEU A 148 -2.09 -20.29 -8.43
C LEU A 148 -3.52 -20.75 -8.11
N SER A 149 -3.95 -20.59 -6.85
CA SER A 149 -5.32 -20.96 -6.43
C SER A 149 -6.34 -19.84 -6.69
N GLY A 150 -5.88 -18.59 -6.75
CA GLY A 150 -6.73 -17.41 -6.80
C GLY A 150 -7.48 -17.16 -5.48
N LEU A 151 -7.08 -17.82 -4.40
CA LEU A 151 -7.70 -17.70 -3.08
C LEU A 151 -6.88 -16.76 -2.20
N ASP A 152 -7.59 -16.01 -1.37
CA ASP A 152 -7.06 -15.29 -0.23
C ASP A 152 -7.26 -16.09 1.06
N THR A 153 -6.31 -15.98 1.98
CA THR A 153 -6.34 -16.59 3.30
C THR A 153 -5.98 -15.53 4.31
N GLU A 154 -6.86 -15.26 5.26
CA GLU A 154 -6.57 -14.35 6.36
C GLU A 154 -5.52 -14.97 7.28
N LEU A 155 -4.39 -14.29 7.42
CA LEU A 155 -3.31 -14.72 8.30
C LEU A 155 -3.45 -14.08 9.67
N MET A 156 -3.83 -12.81 9.76
CA MET A 156 -3.86 -12.08 11.03
C MET A 156 -4.87 -10.96 10.93
N ASN A 157 -5.67 -10.77 11.98
CA ASN A 157 -6.59 -9.66 12.11
C ASN A 157 -6.16 -8.83 13.34
N VAL A 158 -5.86 -7.55 13.12
CA VAL A 158 -5.39 -6.60 14.14
C VAL A 158 -6.48 -5.59 14.55
N GLN A 159 -7.73 -5.81 14.13
CA GLN A 159 -8.85 -4.94 14.53
C GLN A 159 -9.12 -5.06 16.03
N GLY A 160 -9.09 -6.30 16.51
CA GLY A 160 -9.27 -6.62 17.93
C GLY A 160 -7.97 -6.54 18.72
N HIS A 161 -8.01 -7.15 19.89
CA HIS A 161 -6.85 -7.25 20.75
C HIS A 161 -5.87 -8.33 20.27
N VAL A 162 -4.61 -7.95 20.06
CA VAL A 162 -3.51 -8.83 19.67
C VAL A 162 -2.46 -8.86 20.78
N ALA A 163 -2.35 -9.99 21.46
CA ALA A 163 -1.36 -10.22 22.50
C ALA A 163 -0.36 -11.31 22.11
N PRO A 164 0.91 -11.24 22.55
CA PRO A 164 1.90 -12.27 22.30
C PRO A 164 1.49 -13.62 22.90
N ARG A 165 1.67 -14.71 22.14
CA ARG A 165 1.50 -16.08 22.65
C ARG A 165 2.74 -16.60 23.38
N GLU A 166 3.90 -16.06 23.03
CA GLU A 166 5.20 -16.41 23.60
C GLU A 166 5.79 -15.20 24.30
N LYS A 167 6.47 -15.43 25.43
CA LYS A 167 7.15 -14.38 26.18
C LYS A 167 8.61 -14.30 25.73
N HIS A 168 8.96 -13.21 25.05
CA HIS A 168 10.34 -12.87 24.71
C HIS A 168 10.77 -11.61 25.48
N PRO A 169 12.07 -11.43 25.78
CA PRO A 169 12.56 -10.19 26.37
C PRO A 169 12.17 -8.98 25.50
N GLY A 170 11.61 -7.94 26.12
CA GLY A 170 11.11 -6.75 25.42
C GLY A 170 9.70 -6.87 24.83
N SER A 171 9.04 -8.04 24.93
CA SER A 171 7.64 -8.15 24.51
C SER A 171 6.70 -7.40 25.45
N LEU A 172 5.83 -6.56 24.88
CA LEU A 172 4.70 -5.98 25.59
C LEU A 172 3.62 -7.06 25.76
N LEU A 173 3.55 -7.65 26.96
CA LEU A 173 2.64 -8.78 27.25
C LEU A 173 1.17 -8.39 27.25
N GLU A 174 0.87 -7.11 27.53
CA GLU A 174 -0.49 -6.60 27.41
C GLU A 174 -0.97 -6.71 25.96
N GLY A 175 -0.10 -6.52 24.97
CA GLY A 175 -0.47 -6.54 23.56
C GLY A 175 -0.97 -5.18 23.07
N PHE A 176 -1.62 -5.18 21.90
CA PHE A 176 -2.12 -3.99 21.23
C PHE A 176 -3.58 -4.17 20.82
N SER A 177 -4.30 -3.07 20.56
CA SER A 177 -5.68 -3.10 20.09
C SER A 177 -5.88 -2.08 18.98
N GLY A 178 -6.57 -2.45 17.90
CA GLY A 178 -6.87 -1.53 16.81
C GLY A 178 -5.63 -0.98 16.09
N THR A 179 -4.54 -1.74 16.07
CA THR A 179 -3.26 -1.31 15.47
C THR A 179 -3.47 -0.96 13.99
N GLN A 180 -3.16 0.29 13.66
CA GLN A 180 -3.10 0.73 12.27
C GLN A 180 -1.76 0.29 11.69
N VAL A 181 -1.77 -0.71 10.81
CA VAL A 181 -0.53 -1.21 10.19
C VAL A 181 -0.08 -0.25 9.09
N SER A 182 1.17 0.21 9.19
CA SER A 182 1.82 1.12 8.24
C SER A 182 2.82 0.40 7.31
N THR A 183 3.34 -0.74 7.74
CA THR A 183 4.36 -1.48 7.00
C THR A 183 4.26 -2.98 7.29
N LEU A 184 4.61 -3.78 6.30
CA LEU A 184 4.56 -5.23 6.33
C LEU A 184 5.80 -5.79 5.63
N SER A 185 6.41 -6.81 6.22
CA SER A 185 7.44 -7.62 5.58
C SER A 185 7.20 -9.09 5.86
N VAL A 186 7.41 -9.94 4.85
CA VAL A 186 7.25 -11.39 4.98
C VAL A 186 8.44 -12.11 4.36
N LYS A 187 9.10 -12.98 5.13
CA LYS A 187 10.19 -13.80 4.60
C LYS A 187 10.37 -15.05 5.45
N ASP A 188 10.70 -16.18 4.81
CA ASP A 188 11.07 -17.42 5.51
C ASP A 188 10.05 -17.83 6.61
N ASN A 189 8.75 -17.72 6.28
CA ASN A 189 7.62 -17.96 7.19
C ASN A 189 7.61 -17.05 8.43
N LEU A 190 8.19 -15.86 8.34
CA LEU A 190 8.06 -14.82 9.35
C LEU A 190 7.36 -13.61 8.73
N LEU A 191 6.24 -13.23 9.32
CA LEU A 191 5.49 -12.02 9.01
C LEU A 191 5.76 -11.01 10.12
N VAL A 192 6.13 -9.79 9.72
CA VAL A 192 6.34 -8.66 10.61
C VAL A 192 5.47 -7.50 10.14
N ALA A 193 4.60 -7.00 11.01
CA ALA A 193 3.78 -5.82 10.77
C ALA A 193 4.18 -4.70 11.73
N GLY A 194 4.43 -3.51 11.19
CA GLY A 194 4.71 -2.30 11.95
C GLY A 194 3.49 -1.39 11.99
N GLY A 195 3.19 -0.84 13.17
CA GLY A 195 2.09 0.09 13.38
C GLY A 195 2.49 1.57 13.20
N PHE A 196 1.52 2.48 13.30
CA PHE A 196 1.77 3.94 13.26
C PHE A 196 2.38 4.48 14.55
N GLN A 197 2.13 3.83 15.69
CA GLN A 197 2.59 4.27 17.03
C GLN A 197 3.86 3.53 17.47
N GLY A 198 4.59 2.94 16.52
CA GLY A 198 5.80 2.16 16.80
C GLY A 198 5.54 0.72 17.23
N GLU A 199 4.31 0.21 17.08
CA GLU A 199 4.01 -1.20 17.39
C GLU A 199 4.76 -2.13 16.43
N LEU A 200 5.22 -3.27 16.95
CA LEU A 200 5.84 -4.33 16.16
C LEU A 200 5.16 -5.67 16.47
N ILE A 201 4.46 -6.21 15.49
CA ILE A 201 3.75 -7.48 15.60
C ILE A 201 4.46 -8.52 14.74
N CYS A 202 4.97 -9.57 15.38
CA CYS A 202 5.62 -10.69 14.71
C CYS A 202 4.74 -11.93 14.75
N LYS A 203 4.51 -12.53 13.59
CA LYS A 203 3.80 -13.81 13.45
C LYS A 203 4.65 -14.79 12.66
N ARG A 204 4.91 -15.96 13.25
CA ARG A 204 5.47 -17.09 12.51
C ARG A 204 4.35 -17.78 11.72
N GLY A 205 4.56 -17.95 10.42
CA GLY A 205 3.75 -18.80 9.55
C GLY A 205 3.89 -20.26 9.95
N HIS A 206 2.83 -21.03 9.70
CA HIS A 206 2.83 -22.48 9.89
C HIS A 206 3.60 -23.19 8.77
#